data_AF-A0AAV9V2B3-F1
#
_entry.id   AF-A0AAV9V2B3-F1
#
_cell.length_a   1.000
_cell.length_b   1.000
_cell.length_c   1.000
_cell.angle_alpha   90.00
_cell.angle_beta   90.00
_cell.angle_gamma   90.00
#
_symmetry.space_group_name_H-M   'P 1'
#
loop_
_entity.id
_entity.type
_entity.pdbx_description
1 polymer ?
#
loop_
_entity_poly.entity_id
_entity_poly.type
_entity_poly.pdbx_seq_one_letter_code
_entity_poly.pdbx_strand_id
1 'polypeptide(L)'
;MLPQFAASHSFSSCPVPTPRHALRFFIASFVASLLLLLYIYPQALVNFDHSTASHMRWNPPSRPVYPHFRQMHDDPSLLRTVFRTEADDRPRHSPHTNLTLILTITNDTASWGRMTWTGGHKWQFSDFIERLKGQGLPPSSVHLGMLVSDEDAYASYVDELASATDLPFARAEILYAPSLPTEPAPSQGYATRAHRHSREGQNARRRHLARVRNFLSSQVLTPAVKHVIWLDADVYELPSGLFTRFIDLGSIPIDQNISNLVKNADTASSKQTKTSVPTSTSAISRTRSSSSAAESTGTGTLTKRTAAKETKSQTATSASLAASSTPQGPLPIGLLTLRCETRRDYDYDRNAWAGFGHRPTRPEAMAMTEGRKFPGMEKWAKALSQLIEGTGDDELVHLDAVGGTALYIRADLLREGLSFPAYLVSGAKWGKDGDDGVETEGLCYIAERMGYGCYTLGGQWRTKHSDA
;
A
#
# COMPACT_ATOMS: atom_id res chain seq x y z
N MET A 1 -69.02 -19.57 -28.13
CA MET A 1 -69.43 -20.39 -29.29
C MET A 1 -68.59 -19.97 -30.48
N LEU A 2 -67.66 -20.82 -30.93
CA LEU A 2 -67.10 -20.71 -32.28
C LEU A 2 -68.16 -21.18 -33.28
N PRO A 3 -68.17 -20.63 -34.50
CA PRO A 3 -68.00 -21.53 -35.62
C PRO A 3 -67.08 -21.01 -36.73
N GLN A 4 -66.40 -21.98 -37.34
CA GLN A 4 -65.69 -21.89 -38.62
C GLN A 4 -66.68 -21.69 -39.77
N PHE A 5 -66.29 -20.94 -40.79
CA PHE A 5 -66.71 -21.21 -42.17
C PHE A 5 -65.54 -20.94 -43.13
N ALA A 6 -65.25 -21.97 -43.93
CA ALA A 6 -64.31 -21.94 -45.03
C ALA A 6 -65.00 -21.37 -46.29
N ALA A 7 -64.26 -20.58 -47.08
CA ALA A 7 -64.59 -20.30 -48.46
C ALA A 7 -63.30 -20.24 -49.28
N SER A 8 -63.20 -21.14 -50.25
CA SER A 8 -62.17 -21.26 -51.27
C SER A 8 -62.42 -20.26 -52.40
N HIS A 9 -61.42 -19.45 -52.74
CA HIS A 9 -61.32 -18.79 -54.03
C HIS A 9 -59.89 -18.82 -54.56
N SER A 10 -59.73 -19.53 -55.67
CA SER A 10 -58.55 -19.58 -56.52
C SER A 10 -58.39 -18.24 -57.25
N PHE A 11 -57.25 -17.57 -57.11
CA PHE A 11 -56.86 -16.47 -57.98
C PHE A 11 -55.42 -16.63 -58.47
N SER A 12 -55.34 -16.56 -59.79
CA SER A 12 -54.24 -16.48 -60.73
C SER A 12 -52.84 -16.10 -60.20
N SER A 13 -51.88 -16.91 -60.62
CA SER A 13 -50.44 -16.73 -60.54
C SER A 13 -49.99 -15.37 -61.11
N CYS A 14 -49.50 -14.47 -60.27
CA CYS A 14 -48.66 -13.34 -60.70
C CYS A 14 -47.21 -13.84 -60.91
N PRO A 15 -46.53 -13.45 -62.01
CA PRO A 15 -45.16 -13.86 -62.24
C PRO A 15 -44.22 -13.16 -61.25
N VAL A 16 -43.42 -13.96 -60.53
CA VAL A 16 -42.34 -13.47 -59.66
C VAL A 16 -41.30 -12.75 -60.54
N PRO A 17 -40.94 -11.48 -60.25
CA PRO A 17 -39.97 -10.76 -61.04
C PRO A 17 -38.58 -11.36 -60.82
N THR A 18 -37.90 -11.70 -61.91
CA THR A 18 -36.55 -12.26 -61.85
C THR A 18 -35.53 -11.25 -61.29
N PRO A 19 -34.49 -11.69 -60.56
CA PRO A 19 -33.53 -10.82 -59.86
C PRO A 19 -32.80 -9.81 -60.76
N ARG A 20 -32.80 -10.04 -62.08
CA ARG A 20 -32.22 -9.12 -63.08
C ARG A 20 -33.03 -7.84 -63.26
N HIS A 21 -34.34 -7.84 -63.00
CA HIS A 21 -35.18 -6.65 -63.11
C HIS A 21 -35.04 -5.75 -61.88
N ALA A 22 -34.97 -6.32 -60.67
CA ALA A 22 -34.74 -5.57 -59.43
C ALA A 22 -33.38 -4.83 -59.43
N LEU A 23 -32.32 -5.47 -59.95
CA LEU A 23 -31.00 -4.86 -60.05
C LEU A 23 -30.98 -3.66 -61.02
N ARG A 24 -31.72 -3.75 -62.13
CA ARG A 24 -31.83 -2.63 -63.11
C ARG A 24 -32.57 -1.43 -62.52
N PHE A 25 -33.60 -1.65 -61.70
CA PHE A 25 -34.29 -0.57 -61.00
C PHE A 25 -33.42 0.09 -59.92
N PHE A 26 -32.62 -0.68 -59.19
CA PHE A 26 -31.68 -0.13 -58.20
C PHE A 26 -30.57 0.70 -58.84
N ILE A 27 -29.98 0.23 -59.93
CA ILE A 27 -28.93 0.97 -60.65
C ILE A 27 -29.49 2.27 -61.23
N ALA A 28 -30.69 2.24 -61.84
CA ALA A 28 -31.32 3.44 -62.39
C ALA A 28 -31.63 4.49 -61.30
N SER A 29 -32.11 4.05 -60.12
CA SER A 29 -32.39 4.92 -58.97
C SER A 29 -31.12 5.53 -58.37
N PHE A 30 -30.04 4.75 -58.29
CA PHE A 30 -28.74 5.22 -57.80
C PHE A 30 -28.12 6.27 -58.74
N VAL A 31 -28.15 6.02 -60.05
CA VAL A 31 -27.63 6.96 -61.05
C VAL A 31 -28.44 8.26 -61.06
N ALA A 32 -29.77 8.18 -60.96
CA ALA A 32 -30.62 9.37 -60.87
C ALA A 32 -30.32 10.20 -59.61
N SER A 33 -30.08 9.54 -58.47
CA SER A 33 -29.74 10.21 -57.21
C SER A 33 -28.36 10.85 -57.24
N LEU A 34 -27.38 10.22 -57.90
CA LEU A 34 -26.04 10.75 -58.08
C LEU A 34 -26.03 11.97 -59.02
N LEU A 35 -26.82 11.92 -60.10
CA LEU A 35 -26.98 13.04 -61.02
C LEU A 35 -27.72 14.22 -60.36
N LEU A 36 -28.70 13.95 -59.49
CA LEU A 36 -29.37 14.98 -58.69
C LEU A 36 -28.42 15.64 -57.70
N LEU A 37 -27.55 14.87 -57.03
CA LEU A 37 -26.50 15.40 -56.15
C LEU A 37 -25.50 16.29 -56.90
N LEU A 38 -25.08 15.88 -58.10
CA LEU A 38 -24.19 16.67 -58.96
C LEU A 38 -24.86 17.95 -59.51
N TYR A 39 -26.18 17.93 -59.70
CA TYR A 39 -26.95 19.10 -60.15
C TYR A 39 -27.18 20.13 -59.03
N ILE A 40 -27.45 19.67 -57.80
CA ILE A 40 -27.72 20.54 -56.64
C ILE A 40 -26.42 21.14 -56.06
N TYR A 41 -25.28 20.45 -56.19
CA TYR A 41 -23.98 20.91 -55.65
C TYR A 41 -22.90 21.09 -56.74
N PRO A 42 -23.05 22.04 -57.68
CA PRO A 42 -22.04 22.26 -58.74
C PRO A 42 -20.72 22.83 -58.20
N GLN A 43 -20.68 23.28 -56.94
CA GLN A 43 -19.52 23.92 -56.30
C GLN A 43 -18.58 22.92 -55.58
N ALA A 44 -18.94 21.63 -55.49
CA ALA A 44 -18.15 20.64 -54.74
C ALA A 44 -17.01 19.97 -55.55
N LEU A 45 -16.89 20.26 -56.85
CA LEU A 45 -15.88 19.63 -57.72
C LEU A 45 -14.92 20.60 -58.43
N VAL A 46 -15.02 21.92 -58.19
CA VAL A 46 -14.04 22.88 -58.70
C VAL A 46 -13.68 23.87 -57.60
N ASN A 47 -12.70 23.48 -56.77
CA ASN A 47 -11.75 24.36 -56.09
C ASN A 47 -10.64 23.48 -55.51
N PHE A 48 -9.88 22.83 -56.40
CA PHE A 48 -8.54 22.36 -56.03
C PHE A 48 -7.62 23.57 -56.19
N ASP A 49 -7.45 24.31 -55.10
CA ASP A 49 -6.48 25.38 -55.02
C ASP A 49 -5.08 24.76 -55.10
N HIS A 50 -4.34 25.07 -56.17
CA HIS A 50 -2.99 24.56 -56.42
C HIS A 50 -1.91 25.28 -55.60
N SER A 51 -2.26 25.96 -54.50
CA SER A 51 -1.35 26.84 -53.77
C SER A 51 -1.13 26.53 -52.28
N THR A 52 -1.24 25.26 -51.84
CA THR A 52 -0.59 24.81 -50.58
C THR A 52 -0.07 23.38 -50.67
N ALA A 53 0.87 23.14 -51.59
CA ALA A 53 1.78 21.98 -51.46
C ALA A 53 2.86 22.30 -50.41
N SER A 54 2.46 22.57 -49.17
CA SER A 54 3.40 22.51 -48.05
C SER A 54 3.69 21.03 -47.79
N HIS A 55 4.92 20.61 -48.09
CA HIS A 55 5.51 19.32 -47.75
C HIS A 55 4.84 18.64 -46.55
N MET A 56 3.85 17.76 -46.81
CA MET A 56 3.39 16.82 -45.81
C MET A 56 4.48 15.76 -45.70
N ARG A 57 5.47 16.07 -44.87
CA ARG A 57 6.59 15.18 -44.55
C ARG A 57 5.97 13.93 -43.95
N TRP A 58 5.98 12.83 -44.69
CA TRP A 58 5.70 11.52 -44.12
C TRP A 58 6.78 11.28 -43.06
N ASN A 59 6.44 11.47 -41.79
CA ASN A 59 7.28 11.00 -40.71
C ASN A 59 7.06 9.48 -40.65
N PRO A 60 8.10 8.66 -40.87
CA PRO A 60 8.00 7.24 -40.54
C PRO A 60 7.51 7.11 -39.10
N PRO A 61 6.76 6.04 -38.74
CA PRO A 61 6.52 5.74 -37.34
C PRO A 61 7.87 5.78 -36.63
N SER A 62 7.95 6.60 -35.58
CA SER A 62 9.15 6.70 -34.74
C SER A 62 9.58 5.29 -34.37
N ARG A 63 10.88 5.02 -34.51
CA ARG A 63 11.44 3.70 -34.16
C ARG A 63 10.99 3.36 -32.72
N PRO A 64 10.62 2.10 -32.44
CA PRO A 64 10.32 1.71 -31.07
C PRO A 64 11.52 2.06 -30.19
N VAL A 65 11.26 2.79 -29.11
CA VAL A 65 12.31 3.18 -28.17
C VAL A 65 12.27 2.23 -26.99
N TYR A 66 13.41 1.57 -26.81
CA TYR A 66 13.63 0.63 -25.72
C TYR A 66 14.38 1.32 -24.59
N PRO A 67 14.19 0.90 -23.33
CA PRO A 67 14.95 1.45 -22.22
C PRO A 67 16.44 1.19 -22.38
N HIS A 68 17.24 2.18 -22.01
CA HIS A 68 18.66 1.97 -21.77
C HIS A 68 18.84 1.24 -20.45
N PHE A 69 19.64 0.17 -20.43
CA PHE A 69 19.93 -0.55 -19.21
C PHE A 69 21.43 -0.74 -18.98
N ARG A 70 21.81 -0.83 -17.72
CA ARG A 70 23.18 -1.13 -17.28
C ARG A 70 23.13 -2.22 -16.23
N GLN A 71 23.87 -3.30 -16.51
CA GLN A 71 24.16 -4.36 -15.55
C GLN A 71 25.39 -3.99 -14.72
N MET A 72 25.28 -4.14 -13.41
CA MET A 72 26.35 -3.93 -12.44
C MET A 72 26.53 -5.24 -11.70
N HIS A 73 27.48 -6.04 -12.18
CA HIS A 73 27.78 -7.39 -11.70
C HIS A 73 29.18 -7.46 -11.07
N ASP A 74 29.68 -6.32 -10.59
CA ASP A 74 31.01 -6.23 -9.99
C ASP A 74 31.11 -7.02 -8.66
N ASP A 75 29.97 -7.27 -8.02
CA ASP A 75 29.83 -8.07 -6.81
C ASP A 75 28.93 -9.29 -7.07
N PRO A 76 29.44 -10.53 -7.02
CA PRO A 76 28.64 -11.73 -7.26
C PRO A 76 27.59 -11.97 -6.16
N SER A 77 27.67 -11.29 -5.01
CA SER A 77 26.67 -11.36 -3.94
C SER A 77 25.45 -10.46 -4.20
N LEU A 78 25.54 -9.55 -5.18
CA LEU A 78 24.47 -8.64 -5.54
C LEU A 78 24.54 -8.26 -7.02
N LEU A 79 23.70 -8.88 -7.85
CA LEU A 79 23.52 -8.45 -9.23
C LEU A 79 22.46 -7.35 -9.29
N ARG A 80 22.77 -6.24 -9.98
CA ARG A 80 21.85 -5.11 -10.14
C ARG A 80 21.76 -4.71 -11.61
N THR A 81 20.53 -4.70 -12.14
CA THR A 81 20.25 -4.12 -13.46
C THR A 81 19.44 -2.85 -13.28
N VAL A 82 19.93 -1.73 -13.83
CA VAL A 82 19.26 -0.42 -13.78
C VAL A 82 18.77 -0.05 -15.17
N PHE A 83 17.47 0.18 -15.31
CA PHE A 83 16.79 0.63 -16.52
C PHE A 83 16.47 2.13 -16.44
N ARG A 84 16.58 2.80 -17.59
CA ARG A 84 16.14 4.19 -17.81
C ARG A 84 15.33 4.27 -19.10
N THR A 85 14.15 4.85 -19.03
CA THR A 85 13.28 5.08 -20.19
C THR A 85 13.43 6.51 -20.70
N GLU A 86 12.80 6.84 -21.83
CA GLU A 86 12.74 8.23 -22.33
C GLU A 86 12.00 9.17 -21.38
N ALA A 87 11.16 8.64 -20.47
CA ALA A 87 10.55 9.46 -19.44
C ALA A 87 11.59 10.03 -18.42
N ASP A 88 12.83 9.54 -18.46
CA ASP A 88 14.00 10.11 -17.78
C ASP A 88 14.74 11.16 -18.64
N ASP A 89 14.01 11.97 -19.41
CA ASP A 89 14.54 12.96 -20.38
C ASP A 89 15.22 14.19 -19.76
N ARG A 90 15.71 14.06 -18.52
CA ARG A 90 16.20 15.18 -17.73
C ARG A 90 17.72 15.27 -17.80
N PRO A 91 18.30 16.49 -17.73
CA PRO A 91 19.74 16.65 -17.67
C PRO A 91 20.31 15.82 -16.51
N ARG A 92 21.42 15.10 -16.72
CA ARG A 92 22.03 14.14 -15.76
C ARG A 92 22.30 14.69 -14.35
N HIS A 93 22.21 16.00 -14.15
CA HIS A 93 22.48 16.70 -12.90
C HIS A 93 21.24 17.32 -12.23
N SER A 94 20.05 17.20 -12.83
CA SER A 94 18.81 17.71 -12.23
C SER A 94 18.15 16.60 -11.40
N PRO A 95 18.09 16.71 -10.07
CA PRO A 95 17.41 15.71 -9.24
C PRO A 95 15.93 15.63 -9.65
N HIS A 96 15.33 14.43 -9.63
CA HIS A 96 13.88 14.35 -9.69
C HIS A 96 13.31 15.02 -8.45
N THR A 97 12.38 15.94 -8.63
CA THR A 97 11.59 16.48 -7.53
C THR A 97 10.32 15.66 -7.46
N ASN A 98 10.04 15.08 -6.29
CA ASN A 98 8.80 14.37 -6.00
C ASN A 98 8.63 12.98 -6.66
N LEU A 99 9.65 12.13 -6.60
CA LEU A 99 9.51 10.74 -7.09
C LEU A 99 8.65 9.88 -6.16
N THR A 100 7.89 9.00 -6.80
CA THR A 100 7.23 7.86 -6.17
C THR A 100 8.03 6.60 -6.46
N LEU A 101 8.55 5.99 -5.41
CA LEU A 101 9.27 4.73 -5.45
C LEU A 101 8.30 3.59 -5.15
N ILE A 102 8.10 2.70 -6.11
CA ILE A 102 7.28 1.50 -5.97
C ILE A 102 8.23 0.34 -5.69
N LEU A 103 7.99 -0.41 -4.62
CA LEU A 103 8.82 -1.51 -4.16
C LEU A 103 8.03 -2.81 -4.15
N THR A 104 8.63 -3.86 -4.71
CA THR A 104 8.09 -5.22 -4.63
C THR A 104 9.21 -6.25 -4.47
N ILE A 105 8.87 -7.41 -3.94
CA ILE A 105 9.79 -8.52 -3.74
C ILE A 105 9.18 -9.78 -4.32
N THR A 106 9.99 -10.60 -4.98
CA THR A 106 9.57 -11.91 -5.48
C THR A 106 10.58 -12.98 -5.09
N ASN A 107 10.09 -14.19 -4.89
CA ASN A 107 10.98 -15.34 -4.81
C ASN A 107 11.42 -15.75 -6.22
N ASP A 108 10.44 -15.99 -7.08
CA ASP A 108 10.55 -16.57 -8.42
C ASP A 108 9.38 -16.13 -9.32
N THR A 109 9.28 -16.69 -10.52
CA THR A 109 8.20 -16.40 -11.49
C THR A 109 6.80 -16.82 -11.02
N ALA A 110 6.66 -17.65 -9.98
CA ALA A 110 5.36 -18.00 -9.41
C ALA A 110 4.85 -16.98 -8.38
N SER A 111 5.69 -16.03 -7.95
CA SER A 111 5.36 -15.04 -6.91
C SER A 111 4.29 -14.02 -7.33
N TRP A 112 4.00 -13.88 -8.63
CA TRP A 112 2.96 -13.01 -9.16
C TRP A 112 1.53 -13.50 -8.89
N GLY A 113 1.40 -14.73 -8.37
CA GLY A 113 0.14 -15.31 -7.96
C GLY A 113 -0.61 -16.03 -9.07
N ARG A 114 -1.57 -16.86 -8.65
CA ARG A 114 -2.44 -17.63 -9.55
C ARG A 114 -3.88 -17.51 -9.11
N MET A 115 -4.79 -17.33 -10.06
CA MET A 115 -6.22 -17.33 -9.78
C MET A 115 -6.82 -18.67 -10.21
N THR A 116 -7.04 -19.55 -9.23
CA THR A 116 -7.57 -20.90 -9.49
C THR A 116 -8.98 -20.89 -10.09
N TRP A 117 -9.77 -19.83 -9.85
CA TRP A 117 -11.16 -19.75 -10.27
C TRP A 117 -11.40 -19.03 -11.60
N THR A 118 -10.45 -18.24 -12.12
CA THR A 118 -10.56 -17.56 -13.42
C THR A 118 -10.00 -18.42 -14.56
N GLY A 119 -10.21 -19.74 -14.47
CA GLY A 119 -9.62 -20.69 -15.42
C GLY A 119 -8.12 -20.94 -15.19
N GLY A 120 -7.58 -20.57 -14.02
CA GLY A 120 -6.21 -20.87 -13.66
C GLY A 120 -5.17 -19.93 -14.26
N HIS A 121 -5.58 -18.71 -14.65
CA HIS A 121 -4.66 -17.67 -15.14
C HIS A 121 -3.50 -17.50 -14.15
N LYS A 122 -2.28 -17.64 -14.67
CA LYS A 122 -1.03 -17.42 -13.95
C LYS A 122 -0.56 -16.03 -14.34
N TRP A 123 -0.61 -15.13 -13.36
CA TRP A 123 -0.15 -13.78 -13.56
C TRP A 123 1.36 -13.79 -13.77
N GLN A 124 1.83 -12.90 -14.63
CA GLN A 124 3.23 -12.74 -14.97
C GLN A 124 3.69 -11.33 -14.58
N PHE A 125 4.98 -11.08 -14.77
CA PHE A 125 5.56 -9.78 -14.49
C PHE A 125 4.93 -8.68 -15.35
N SER A 126 4.62 -8.97 -16.62
CA SER A 126 3.96 -8.03 -17.54
C SER A 126 2.62 -7.56 -17.01
N ASP A 127 1.85 -8.46 -16.40
CA ASP A 127 0.58 -8.10 -15.79
C ASP A 127 0.75 -7.16 -14.59
N PHE A 128 1.81 -7.34 -13.79
CA PHE A 128 2.16 -6.41 -12.73
C PHE A 128 2.50 -5.03 -13.29
N ILE A 129 3.28 -4.97 -14.38
CA ILE A 129 3.59 -3.71 -15.07
C ILE A 129 2.33 -3.04 -15.61
N GLU A 130 1.41 -3.78 -16.23
CA GLU A 130 0.12 -3.24 -16.70
C GLU A 130 -0.74 -2.71 -15.54
N ARG A 131 -0.70 -3.36 -14.37
CA ARG A 131 -1.37 -2.85 -13.16
C ARG A 131 -0.78 -1.53 -12.69
N LEU A 132 0.55 -1.39 -12.70
CA LEU A 132 1.21 -0.12 -12.36
C LEU A 132 0.82 0.98 -13.36
N LYS A 133 0.81 0.65 -14.65
CA LYS A 133 0.39 1.56 -15.73
C LYS A 133 -1.06 2.02 -15.56
N GLY A 134 -1.96 1.10 -15.18
CA GLY A 134 -3.37 1.38 -14.90
C GLY A 134 -3.62 2.37 -13.76
N GLN A 135 -2.61 2.66 -12.91
CA GLN A 135 -2.73 3.69 -11.88
C GLN A 135 -2.59 5.12 -12.42
N GLY A 136 -2.13 5.29 -13.66
CA GLY A 136 -2.13 6.59 -14.35
C GLY A 136 -1.14 7.61 -13.80
N LEU A 137 -0.11 7.18 -13.08
CA LEU A 137 0.97 8.08 -12.67
C LEU A 137 1.82 8.49 -13.88
N PRO A 138 2.31 9.75 -13.94
CA PRO A 138 3.26 10.16 -14.97
C PRO A 138 4.52 9.29 -14.91
N PRO A 139 4.95 8.62 -16.00
CA PRO A 139 6.13 7.76 -15.97
C PRO A 139 7.38 8.47 -15.45
N SER A 140 7.54 9.77 -15.75
CA SER A 140 8.64 10.63 -15.27
C SER A 140 8.76 10.76 -13.75
N SER A 141 7.68 10.43 -13.02
CA SER A 141 7.57 10.50 -11.56
C SER A 141 7.72 9.15 -10.85
N VAL A 142 7.84 8.04 -11.60
CA VAL A 142 7.82 6.68 -11.04
C VAL A 142 9.21 6.05 -11.13
N HIS A 143 9.63 5.45 -10.02
CA HIS A 143 10.81 4.60 -9.91
C HIS A 143 10.37 3.23 -9.38
N LEU A 144 10.66 2.16 -10.10
CA LEU A 144 10.40 0.78 -9.66
C LEU A 144 11.67 0.17 -9.04
N GLY A 145 11.57 -0.37 -7.83
CA GLY A 145 12.63 -1.16 -7.19
C GLY A 145 12.14 -2.57 -6.91
N MET A 146 12.91 -3.57 -7.34
CA MET A 146 12.56 -4.98 -7.21
C MET A 146 13.71 -5.78 -6.63
N LEU A 147 13.39 -6.74 -5.77
CA LEU A 147 14.32 -7.74 -5.28
C LEU A 147 13.78 -9.13 -5.59
N VAL A 148 14.64 -9.94 -6.20
CA VAL A 148 14.32 -11.30 -6.67
C VAL A 148 15.32 -12.27 -6.04
N SER A 149 14.83 -13.43 -5.59
CA SER A 149 15.68 -14.46 -4.97
C SER A 149 16.14 -15.55 -5.93
N ASP A 150 15.48 -15.68 -7.08
CA ASP A 150 15.75 -16.69 -8.11
C ASP A 150 16.44 -16.07 -9.34
N GLU A 151 17.47 -16.75 -9.85
CA GLU A 151 18.31 -16.26 -10.95
C GLU A 151 17.58 -16.29 -12.30
N ASP A 152 16.81 -17.35 -12.56
CA ASP A 152 16.04 -17.49 -13.80
C ASP A 152 14.93 -16.42 -13.86
N ALA A 153 14.24 -16.19 -12.74
CA ALA A 153 13.27 -15.11 -12.61
C ALA A 153 13.92 -13.73 -12.82
N TYR A 154 15.10 -13.49 -12.26
CA TYR A 154 15.87 -12.27 -12.48
C TYR A 154 16.16 -12.04 -13.97
N ALA A 155 16.70 -13.04 -14.66
CA ALA A 155 16.98 -12.97 -16.10
C ALA A 155 15.71 -12.71 -16.91
N SER A 156 14.62 -13.43 -16.61
CA SER A 156 13.33 -13.25 -17.27
C SER A 156 12.78 -11.83 -17.13
N TYR A 157 12.85 -11.23 -15.95
CA TYR A 157 12.34 -9.87 -15.75
C TYR A 157 13.23 -8.82 -16.44
N VAL A 158 14.54 -9.05 -16.48
CA VAL A 158 15.47 -8.17 -17.20
C VAL A 158 15.17 -8.17 -18.70
N ASP A 159 14.99 -9.35 -19.30
CA ASP A 159 14.68 -9.50 -20.72
C ASP A 159 13.32 -8.86 -21.07
N GLU A 160 12.34 -9.02 -20.18
CA GLU A 160 11.02 -8.43 -20.35
C GLU A 160 11.06 -6.89 -20.32
N LEU A 161 11.76 -6.28 -19.36
CA LEU A 161 11.92 -4.82 -19.34
C LEU A 161 12.75 -4.32 -20.52
N ALA A 162 13.81 -5.02 -20.91
CA ALA A 162 14.68 -4.62 -22.02
C ALA A 162 13.94 -4.61 -23.38
N SER A 163 12.90 -5.43 -23.52
CA SER A 163 12.11 -5.57 -24.75
C SER A 163 10.81 -4.76 -24.76
N ALA A 164 10.42 -4.15 -23.63
CA ALA A 164 9.23 -3.33 -23.52
C ALA A 164 9.47 -1.88 -24.01
N THR A 165 8.47 -1.29 -24.66
CA THR A 165 8.55 0.09 -25.22
C THR A 165 7.62 1.10 -24.54
N ASP A 166 6.69 0.63 -23.71
CA ASP A 166 5.64 1.47 -23.10
C ASP A 166 5.55 1.20 -21.59
N LEU A 167 6.65 1.54 -20.90
CA LEU A 167 6.85 1.29 -19.48
C LEU A 167 6.31 2.45 -18.61
N PRO A 168 5.67 2.16 -17.47
CA PRO A 168 5.01 3.17 -16.62
C PRO A 168 5.97 3.91 -15.67
N PHE A 169 7.27 3.93 -15.97
CA PHE A 169 8.29 4.51 -15.10
C PHE A 169 9.46 5.12 -15.88
N ALA A 170 10.14 6.08 -15.26
CA ALA A 170 11.39 6.67 -15.75
C ALA A 170 12.57 5.75 -15.48
N ARG A 171 12.53 5.05 -14.34
CA ARG A 171 13.61 4.21 -13.85
C ARG A 171 13.06 2.93 -13.25
N ALA A 172 13.75 1.83 -13.50
CA ALA A 172 13.53 0.58 -12.78
C ALA A 172 14.87 -0.02 -12.35
N GLU A 173 14.86 -0.74 -11.23
CA GLU A 173 16.00 -1.46 -10.72
C GLU A 173 15.59 -2.85 -10.27
N ILE A 174 16.22 -3.86 -10.84
CA ILE A 174 16.03 -5.25 -10.46
C ILE A 174 17.32 -5.70 -9.78
N LEU A 175 17.19 -6.14 -8.54
CA LEU A 175 18.26 -6.65 -7.71
C LEU A 175 18.08 -8.15 -7.53
N TYR A 176 19.17 -8.90 -7.65
CA TYR A 176 19.25 -10.31 -7.29
C TYR A 176 20.36 -10.47 -6.26
N ALA A 177 20.01 -11.00 -5.08
CA ALA A 177 20.92 -11.06 -3.94
C ALA A 177 20.93 -12.48 -3.34
N PRO A 178 21.68 -13.42 -3.93
CA PRO A 178 21.69 -14.83 -3.53
C PRO A 178 22.23 -15.05 -2.12
N SER A 179 23.01 -14.11 -1.60
CA SER A 179 23.60 -14.17 -0.26
C SER A 179 22.69 -13.66 0.85
N LEU A 180 21.50 -13.13 0.53
CA LEU A 180 20.56 -12.78 1.59
C LEU A 180 20.16 -14.05 2.35
N PRO A 181 20.18 -14.04 3.69
CA PRO A 181 19.93 -15.25 4.47
C PRO A 181 18.57 -15.81 4.08
N THR A 182 18.54 -17.01 3.49
CA THR A 182 17.28 -17.71 3.24
C THR A 182 16.55 -17.94 4.57
N GLU A 183 15.22 -18.02 4.51
CA GLU A 183 14.37 -18.42 5.64
C GLU A 183 15.11 -19.47 6.48
N PRO A 184 15.35 -19.23 7.79
CA PRO A 184 16.13 -20.16 8.59
C PRO A 184 15.50 -21.53 8.43
N ALA A 185 16.30 -22.49 7.94
CA ALA A 185 15.83 -23.85 7.76
C ALA A 185 15.18 -24.27 9.08
N PRO A 186 13.95 -24.84 9.06
CA PRO A 186 13.33 -25.37 10.25
C PRO A 186 14.39 -26.25 10.92
N SER A 187 14.81 -25.91 12.14
CA SER A 187 15.73 -26.75 12.91
C SER A 187 15.28 -28.20 12.78
N GLN A 188 16.21 -29.15 12.61
CA GLN A 188 15.88 -30.57 12.40
C GLN A 188 14.80 -31.02 13.40
N GLY A 189 13.57 -31.21 12.90
CA GLY A 189 12.36 -31.44 13.72
C GLY A 189 11.10 -30.69 13.28
N TYR A 190 11.22 -29.58 12.54
CA TYR A 190 10.11 -28.65 12.25
C TYR A 190 9.59 -28.72 10.78
N ALA A 191 9.74 -29.86 10.10
CA ALA A 191 9.44 -30.00 8.68
C ALA A 191 7.98 -30.40 8.34
N THR A 192 7.03 -30.24 9.27
CA THR A 192 5.61 -30.51 8.98
C THR A 192 4.84 -29.22 8.68
N ARG A 193 3.87 -29.30 7.76
CA ARG A 193 2.93 -28.20 7.44
C ARG A 193 2.27 -27.59 8.70
N ALA A 194 2.13 -28.38 9.76
CA ALA A 194 1.61 -27.96 11.05
C ALA A 194 2.53 -26.98 11.82
N HIS A 195 3.86 -27.10 11.71
CA HIS A 195 4.80 -26.18 12.37
C HIS A 195 4.92 -24.81 11.65
N ARG A 196 4.64 -24.76 10.34
CA ARG A 196 4.54 -23.49 9.58
C ARG A 196 3.37 -22.60 10.02
N HIS A 197 2.41 -23.17 10.76
CA HIS A 197 1.29 -22.45 11.38
C HIS A 197 1.51 -22.15 12.88
N SER A 198 2.67 -22.49 13.43
CA SER A 198 3.04 -22.07 14.79
C SER A 198 3.42 -20.59 14.80
N ARG A 199 3.12 -19.88 15.89
CA ARG A 199 3.48 -18.46 16.07
C ARG A 199 4.98 -18.22 15.90
N GLU A 200 5.82 -19.18 16.29
CA GLU A 200 7.28 -19.13 16.13
C GLU A 200 7.73 -19.22 14.68
N GLY A 201 7.17 -20.15 13.89
CA GLY A 201 7.47 -20.28 12.47
C GLY A 201 6.97 -19.07 11.67
N GLN A 202 5.82 -18.53 12.04
CA GLN A 202 5.29 -17.30 11.45
C GLN A 202 6.19 -16.10 11.77
N ASN A 203 6.70 -16.00 13.00
CA ASN A 203 7.63 -14.94 13.39
C ASN A 203 8.95 -15.02 12.61
N ALA A 204 9.57 -16.20 12.47
CA ALA A 204 10.81 -16.36 11.72
C ALA A 204 10.69 -15.84 10.27
N ARG A 205 9.59 -16.20 9.58
CA ARG A 205 9.27 -15.70 8.24
C ARG A 205 9.18 -14.19 8.17
N ARG A 206 8.46 -13.60 9.13
CA ARG A 206 8.27 -12.14 9.17
C ARG A 206 9.56 -11.39 9.48
N ARG A 207 10.45 -11.97 10.30
CA ARG A 207 11.78 -11.40 10.54
C ARG A 207 12.64 -11.40 9.28
N HIS A 208 12.57 -12.47 8.49
CA HIS A 208 13.25 -12.52 7.20
C HIS A 208 12.67 -11.48 6.23
N LEU A 209 11.34 -11.44 6.06
CA LEU A 209 10.67 -10.43 5.23
C LEU A 209 11.02 -8.99 5.64
N ALA A 210 11.03 -8.68 6.94
CA ALA A 210 11.44 -7.37 7.45
C ALA A 210 12.87 -7.00 7.01
N ARG A 211 13.83 -7.93 7.10
CA ARG A 211 15.22 -7.71 6.64
C ARG A 211 15.29 -7.49 5.13
N VAL A 212 14.56 -8.27 4.36
CA VAL A 212 14.50 -8.17 2.89
C VAL A 212 13.88 -6.85 2.45
N ARG A 213 12.76 -6.42 3.08
CA ARG A 213 12.14 -5.11 2.83
C ARG A 213 13.10 -3.96 3.16
N ASN A 214 13.76 -4.02 4.32
CA ASN A 214 14.78 -3.03 4.71
C ASN A 214 15.95 -2.99 3.73
N PHE A 215 16.46 -4.15 3.33
CA PHE A 215 17.55 -4.27 2.37
C PHE A 215 17.17 -3.58 1.06
N LEU A 216 16.07 -4.00 0.41
CA LEU A 216 15.63 -3.39 -0.85
C LEU A 216 15.43 -1.88 -0.70
N SER A 217 14.70 -1.42 0.33
CA SER A 217 14.51 0.01 0.59
C SER A 217 15.85 0.76 0.66
N SER A 218 16.83 0.24 1.40
CA SER A 218 18.14 0.89 1.55
C SER A 218 18.94 0.97 0.26
N GLN A 219 18.73 0.04 -0.69
CA GLN A 219 19.50 0.00 -1.94
C GLN A 219 18.98 0.98 -3.00
N VAL A 220 17.68 1.26 -3.01
CA VAL A 220 17.00 2.00 -4.10
C VAL A 220 16.45 3.36 -3.65
N LEU A 221 16.35 3.62 -2.35
CA LEU A 221 15.91 4.92 -1.83
C LEU A 221 16.94 6.00 -2.16
N THR A 222 16.49 7.11 -2.75
CA THR A 222 17.32 8.27 -3.07
C THR A 222 16.73 9.55 -2.44
N PRO A 223 17.51 10.64 -2.30
CA PRO A 223 17.00 11.91 -1.77
C PRO A 223 15.83 12.51 -2.57
N ALA A 224 15.71 12.14 -3.85
CA ALA A 224 14.64 12.59 -4.75
C ALA A 224 13.27 11.95 -4.47
N VAL A 225 13.25 10.78 -3.81
CA VAL A 225 12.03 10.03 -3.50
C VAL A 225 11.28 10.72 -2.36
N LYS A 226 10.02 11.05 -2.59
CA LYS A 226 9.11 11.64 -1.58
C LYS A 226 8.03 10.67 -1.11
N HIS A 227 7.68 9.72 -1.97
CA HIS A 227 6.65 8.72 -1.71
C HIS A 227 7.22 7.33 -1.91
N VAL A 228 6.97 6.41 -0.98
CA VAL A 228 7.31 5.01 -1.13
C VAL A 228 6.02 4.20 -1.07
N ILE A 229 5.81 3.32 -2.04
CA ILE A 229 4.68 2.39 -2.09
C ILE A 229 5.23 0.98 -2.14
N TRP A 230 5.03 0.25 -1.06
CA TRP A 230 5.23 -1.19 -1.00
C TRP A 230 4.00 -1.90 -1.56
N LEU A 231 4.22 -2.80 -2.53
CA LEU A 231 3.16 -3.56 -3.17
C LEU A 231 3.59 -5.03 -3.27
N ASP A 232 2.81 -5.93 -2.67
CA ASP A 232 3.05 -7.36 -2.79
C ASP A 232 2.80 -7.83 -4.24
N ALA A 233 3.61 -8.78 -4.71
CA ALA A 233 3.65 -9.21 -6.11
C ALA A 233 2.35 -9.90 -6.59
N ASP A 234 1.64 -10.54 -5.67
CA ASP A 234 0.41 -11.31 -5.88
C ASP A 234 -0.89 -10.52 -5.65
N VAL A 235 -0.77 -9.18 -5.52
CA VAL A 235 -1.90 -8.26 -5.66
C VAL A 235 -2.28 -8.16 -7.13
N TYR A 236 -3.48 -8.66 -7.46
CA TYR A 236 -3.95 -8.70 -8.83
C TYR A 236 -4.95 -7.61 -9.18
N GLU A 237 -5.56 -6.95 -8.19
CA GLU A 237 -6.49 -5.85 -8.41
C GLU A 237 -6.14 -4.67 -7.51
N LEU A 238 -5.90 -3.52 -8.14
CA LEU A 238 -5.74 -2.22 -7.49
C LEU A 238 -6.95 -1.34 -7.84
N PRO A 239 -7.52 -0.61 -6.88
CA PRO A 239 -8.55 0.37 -7.19
C PRO A 239 -7.93 1.49 -8.05
N SER A 240 -8.72 2.03 -8.98
CA SER A 240 -8.27 3.10 -9.86
C SER A 240 -7.91 4.35 -9.04
N GLY A 241 -6.77 4.96 -9.35
CA GLY A 241 -6.29 6.16 -8.67
C GLY A 241 -5.76 5.94 -7.24
N LEU A 242 -5.52 4.69 -6.81
CA LEU A 242 -4.97 4.40 -5.48
C LEU A 242 -3.66 5.15 -5.22
N PHE A 243 -2.73 5.10 -6.18
CA PHE A 243 -1.43 5.72 -5.98
C PHE A 243 -1.53 7.23 -5.92
N THR A 244 -2.37 7.85 -6.75
CA THR A 244 -2.68 9.28 -6.67
C THR A 244 -3.26 9.63 -5.31
N ARG A 245 -4.23 8.85 -4.81
CA ARG A 245 -4.81 9.05 -3.49
C ARG A 245 -3.77 8.98 -2.36
N PHE A 246 -2.86 8.00 -2.42
CA PHE A 246 -1.75 7.89 -1.47
C PHE A 246 -0.80 9.09 -1.54
N ILE A 247 -0.43 9.51 -2.75
CA ILE A 247 0.46 10.66 -2.97
C ILE A 247 -0.18 11.95 -2.47
N ASP A 248 -1.45 12.20 -2.77
CA ASP A 248 -2.18 13.40 -2.37
C ASP A 248 -2.25 13.51 -0.84
N LEU A 249 -2.68 12.42 -0.17
CA LEU A 249 -2.75 12.37 1.29
C LEU A 249 -1.37 12.48 1.94
N GLY A 250 -0.38 11.80 1.38
CA GLY A 250 1.00 11.84 1.86
C GLY A 250 1.74 13.15 1.57
N SER A 251 1.22 13.97 0.68
CA SER A 251 1.72 15.32 0.37
C SER A 251 1.12 16.40 1.26
N ILE A 252 0.14 16.07 2.09
CA ILE A 252 -0.39 17.00 3.10
C ILE A 252 0.77 17.47 3.99
N PRO A 253 0.96 18.80 4.15
CA PRO A 253 1.97 19.39 5.03
C PRO A 253 1.84 18.88 6.46
N ILE A 254 2.99 18.69 7.13
CA ILE A 254 3.05 18.10 8.46
C ILE A 254 2.39 18.95 9.55
N ASP A 255 2.25 20.26 9.32
CA ASP A 255 1.63 21.24 10.21
C ASP A 255 0.13 21.41 9.92
N GLN A 256 -0.39 20.82 8.83
CA GLN A 256 -1.79 20.89 8.50
C GLN A 256 -2.62 19.96 9.39
N ASN A 257 -3.70 20.50 9.95
CA ASN A 257 -4.67 19.73 10.72
C ASN A 257 -5.48 18.79 9.80
N ILE A 258 -5.48 17.49 10.12
CA ILE A 258 -6.20 16.45 9.37
C ILE A 258 -7.43 15.91 10.10
N SER A 259 -7.87 16.53 11.20
CA SER A 259 -9.03 16.06 12.00
C SER A 259 -10.33 15.94 11.20
N ASN A 260 -10.46 16.69 10.10
CA ASN A 260 -11.62 16.58 9.21
C ASN A 260 -11.57 15.35 8.28
N LEU A 261 -10.39 14.75 8.11
CA LEU A 261 -10.21 13.54 7.31
C LEU A 261 -10.29 12.29 8.19
N VAL A 262 -9.86 12.38 9.44
CA VAL A 262 -9.77 11.22 10.34
C VAL A 262 -11.06 11.05 11.10
N LYS A 263 -11.77 9.95 10.81
CA LYS A 263 -12.87 9.51 11.65
C LYS A 263 -12.29 8.89 12.91
N ASN A 264 -12.68 9.42 14.06
CA ASN A 264 -12.45 8.72 15.32
C ASN A 264 -13.18 7.40 15.21
N ALA A 265 -12.44 6.29 15.20
CA ALA A 265 -13.04 5.00 15.44
C ALA A 265 -13.67 5.11 16.82
N ASP A 266 -14.98 5.28 16.89
CA ASP A 266 -15.68 5.27 18.17
C ASP A 266 -15.26 3.97 18.87
N THR A 267 -14.39 4.10 19.86
CA THR A 267 -14.41 3.25 21.03
C THR A 267 -15.76 3.52 21.67
N ALA A 268 -16.80 2.89 21.11
CA ALA A 268 -18.17 2.93 21.59
C ALA A 268 -18.23 2.21 22.94
N SER A 269 -17.65 2.84 23.98
CA SER A 269 -17.85 2.55 25.40
C SER A 269 -17.17 3.64 26.25
N SER A 270 -17.62 4.89 26.15
CA SER A 270 -17.38 5.89 27.21
C SER A 270 -18.50 6.93 27.32
N LYS A 271 -19.76 6.54 27.06
CA LYS A 271 -20.88 7.24 27.71
C LYS A 271 -21.01 6.70 29.14
N GLN A 272 -20.06 7.06 30.00
CA GLN A 272 -20.28 6.99 31.43
C GLN A 272 -21.20 8.16 31.80
N THR A 273 -22.45 7.82 32.04
CA THR A 273 -23.47 8.66 32.66
C THR A 273 -22.88 9.29 33.91
N LYS A 274 -22.65 10.60 33.89
CA LYS A 274 -22.41 11.38 35.11
C LYS A 274 -23.72 11.43 35.88
N THR A 275 -23.96 10.43 36.72
CA THR A 275 -24.97 10.52 37.77
C THR A 275 -24.29 11.12 39.00
N SER A 276 -24.49 12.43 39.16
CA SER A 276 -24.19 13.16 40.39
C SER A 276 -25.11 12.68 41.52
N VAL A 277 -24.54 12.30 42.66
CA VAL A 277 -25.24 12.29 43.96
C VAL A 277 -24.38 13.04 44.98
N PRO A 278 -24.96 13.93 45.82
CA PRO A 278 -24.21 14.96 46.52
C PRO A 278 -23.99 14.70 48.02
N THR A 279 -23.00 15.43 48.58
CA THR A 279 -22.86 15.91 49.98
C THR A 279 -22.80 14.90 51.13
N SER A 280 -21.72 14.92 51.93
CA SER A 280 -21.61 15.86 53.07
C SER A 280 -20.37 15.60 53.96
N THR A 281 -19.86 16.72 54.43
CA THR A 281 -18.86 17.00 55.47
C THR A 281 -19.05 16.26 56.81
N SER A 282 -17.94 15.87 57.46
CA SER A 282 -17.63 16.35 58.81
C SER A 282 -16.15 16.13 59.17
N ALA A 283 -15.58 17.16 59.81
CA ALA A 283 -14.27 17.18 60.44
C ALA A 283 -14.38 16.74 61.91
N ILE A 284 -13.27 16.30 62.51
CA ILE A 284 -12.83 16.39 63.95
C ILE A 284 -11.56 15.53 64.06
N SER A 285 -10.34 16.08 64.17
CA SER A 285 -9.65 16.65 65.35
C SER A 285 -9.08 15.61 66.35
N ARG A 286 -7.73 15.62 66.41
CA ARG A 286 -6.82 15.64 67.60
C ARG A 286 -6.23 14.34 68.20
N THR A 287 -4.92 14.50 68.48
CA THR A 287 -4.10 14.03 69.63
C THR A 287 -3.68 12.56 69.70
N ARG A 288 -2.53 12.13 70.26
CA ARG A 288 -1.21 12.69 70.65
C ARG A 288 -0.35 11.47 71.08
N SER A 289 0.98 11.55 70.88
CA SER A 289 2.09 10.94 71.69
C SER A 289 2.18 9.44 72.01
N SER A 290 3.35 8.85 71.75
CA SER A 290 4.32 8.24 72.71
C SER A 290 5.30 7.34 71.94
N SER A 291 6.58 7.73 71.80
CA SER A 291 7.74 7.40 72.66
C SER A 291 8.09 5.91 72.76
N SER A 292 9.25 5.51 72.24
CA SER A 292 10.31 4.88 73.05
C SER A 292 11.59 4.70 72.21
N ALA A 293 12.70 4.97 72.86
CA ALA A 293 14.07 4.86 72.37
C ALA A 293 14.67 3.49 72.74
N ALA A 294 15.70 3.06 72.01
CA ALA A 294 16.79 2.24 72.55
C ALA A 294 18.06 2.40 71.71
N GLU A 295 19.12 2.85 72.39
CA GLU A 295 20.51 2.96 71.95
C GLU A 295 21.26 1.61 71.94
N SER A 296 22.36 1.53 71.20
CA SER A 296 23.72 1.11 71.65
C SER A 296 24.58 0.73 70.43
N THR A 297 25.52 1.58 70.01
CA THR A 297 26.96 1.68 70.38
C THR A 297 27.87 0.60 69.78
N GLY A 298 28.92 1.06 69.07
CA GLY A 298 30.03 0.26 68.57
C GLY A 298 31.07 1.14 67.84
N THR A 299 32.11 1.54 68.56
CA THR A 299 33.18 2.50 68.23
C THR A 299 34.39 1.91 67.47
N GLY A 300 35.14 2.74 66.73
CA GLY A 300 36.53 2.47 66.26
C GLY A 300 36.92 3.23 64.97
N THR A 301 37.21 4.55 64.96
CA THR A 301 38.49 5.26 65.22
C THR A 301 39.46 5.42 64.02
N LEU A 302 39.67 6.70 63.62
CA LEU A 302 40.81 7.37 62.93
C LEU A 302 41.18 6.93 61.48
N THR A 303 41.49 7.80 60.51
CA THR A 303 42.29 9.06 60.52
C THR A 303 41.89 10.04 59.39
N LYS A 304 41.99 11.35 59.67
CA LYS A 304 41.93 12.52 58.76
C LYS A 304 43.26 12.80 58.06
N ARG A 305 43.21 13.40 56.85
CA ARG A 305 43.98 14.56 56.30
C ARG A 305 43.90 14.49 54.75
N THR A 306 43.70 15.54 53.92
CA THR A 306 43.71 17.02 54.04
C THR A 306 43.28 17.65 52.69
N ALA A 307 42.65 18.84 52.75
CA ALA A 307 42.72 20.01 51.82
C ALA A 307 42.26 19.86 50.34
N ALA A 308 41.61 20.80 49.63
CA ALA A 308 41.17 22.20 49.81
C ALA A 308 40.07 22.49 48.73
N LYS A 309 38.95 23.17 49.03
CA LYS A 309 38.57 24.55 48.59
C LYS A 309 39.22 25.01 47.26
N GLU A 310 38.54 25.61 46.26
CA GLU A 310 37.45 26.59 46.32
C GLU A 310 36.81 26.89 44.92
N THR A 311 35.50 27.19 44.93
CA THR A 311 34.71 28.16 44.12
C THR A 311 34.59 28.17 42.57
N LYS A 312 33.37 27.94 42.06
CA LYS A 312 32.41 28.95 41.51
C LYS A 312 31.16 28.24 40.93
N SER A 313 29.99 28.36 41.56
CA SER A 313 28.87 29.23 41.14
C SER A 313 28.39 28.97 39.70
N GLN A 314 27.31 28.20 39.57
CA GLN A 314 26.29 28.42 38.54
C GLN A 314 24.93 28.03 39.11
N THR A 315 24.06 29.03 39.10
CA THR A 315 22.68 29.06 39.57
C THR A 315 21.84 28.11 38.71
N ALA A 316 21.41 26.97 39.27
CA ALA A 316 20.43 26.10 38.63
C ALA A 316 19.02 26.58 38.97
N THR A 317 18.42 27.36 38.08
CA THR A 317 16.98 27.55 38.02
C THR A 317 16.34 26.20 37.73
N SER A 318 15.60 25.67 38.70
CA SER A 318 14.79 24.46 38.56
C SER A 318 13.61 24.74 37.63
N ALA A 319 13.84 24.62 36.32
CA ALA A 319 12.76 24.49 35.35
C ALA A 319 12.23 23.06 35.44
N SER A 320 11.13 22.92 36.19
CA SER A 320 10.22 21.78 36.12
C SER A 320 9.94 21.46 34.64
N LEU A 321 10.49 20.34 34.16
CA LEU A 321 10.11 19.70 32.90
C LEU A 321 8.63 19.31 33.02
N ALA A 322 7.76 20.24 32.65
CA ALA A 322 6.36 19.96 32.42
C ALA A 322 6.29 18.91 31.30
N ALA A 323 5.66 17.77 31.61
CA ALA A 323 5.28 16.78 30.64
C ALA A 323 4.62 17.48 29.44
N SER A 324 5.23 17.36 28.26
CA SER A 324 4.66 17.90 27.04
C SER A 324 3.29 17.26 26.84
N SER A 325 2.25 18.10 26.84
CA SER A 325 0.91 17.71 26.48
C SER A 325 0.93 16.96 25.14
N THR A 326 0.44 15.73 25.14
CA THR A 326 0.12 14.94 23.94
C THR A 326 -0.62 15.84 22.93
N PRO A 327 -0.29 15.82 21.63
CA PRO A 327 -1.01 16.62 20.64
C PRO A 327 -2.51 16.28 20.73
N GLN A 328 -3.37 17.30 20.90
CA GLN A 328 -4.83 17.13 21.04
C GLN A 328 -5.55 16.77 19.72
N GLY A 329 -4.83 16.22 18.73
CA GLY A 329 -5.34 15.89 17.40
C GLY A 329 -4.59 14.73 16.76
N PRO A 330 -5.09 14.21 15.63
CA PRO A 330 -4.43 13.14 14.88
C PRO A 330 -3.02 13.57 14.46
N LEU A 331 -2.07 12.63 14.53
CA LEU A 331 -0.71 12.85 14.06
C LEU A 331 -0.67 13.03 12.53
N PRO A 332 0.33 13.74 11.99
CA PRO A 332 0.53 13.85 10.54
C PRO A 332 0.63 12.49 9.85
N ILE A 333 0.11 12.39 8.64
CA ILE A 333 0.12 11.13 7.86
C ILE A 333 1.56 10.71 7.55
N GLY A 334 1.97 9.59 8.13
CA GLY A 334 3.24 8.92 7.83
C GLY A 334 3.05 7.69 6.95
N LEU A 335 2.07 6.84 7.30
CA LEU A 335 1.80 5.58 6.62
C LEU A 335 0.32 5.46 6.26
N LEU A 336 0.05 4.91 5.08
CA LEU A 336 -1.31 4.61 4.63
C LEU A 336 -1.40 3.18 4.11
N THR A 337 -2.47 2.50 4.44
CA THR A 337 -2.83 1.20 3.84
C THR A 337 -4.31 1.21 3.47
N LEU A 338 -4.79 0.09 2.96
CA LEU A 338 -6.20 -0.12 2.66
C LEU A 338 -6.56 -1.59 2.87
N ARG A 339 -7.86 -1.86 2.95
CA ARG A 339 -8.36 -3.22 3.11
C ARG A 339 -7.94 -4.08 1.91
N CYS A 340 -7.49 -5.29 2.21
CA CYS A 340 -7.21 -6.30 1.21
C CYS A 340 -8.20 -7.46 1.34
N GLU A 341 -8.76 -7.91 0.23
CA GLU A 341 -9.64 -9.08 0.19
C GLU A 341 -9.12 -10.15 -0.77
N THR A 342 -9.48 -11.40 -0.49
CA THR A 342 -9.43 -12.50 -1.47
C THR A 342 -10.86 -12.88 -1.83
N ARG A 343 -11.03 -13.88 -2.70
CA ARG A 343 -12.36 -14.40 -3.03
C ARG A 343 -13.15 -14.88 -1.79
N ARG A 344 -12.46 -15.42 -0.78
CA ARG A 344 -13.09 -16.09 0.38
C ARG A 344 -12.89 -15.34 1.69
N ASP A 345 -12.09 -14.28 1.67
CA ASP A 345 -11.68 -13.58 2.88
C ASP A 345 -11.79 -12.08 2.66
N TYR A 346 -12.76 -11.46 3.33
CA TYR A 346 -13.05 -10.03 3.20
C TYR A 346 -12.00 -9.14 3.87
N ASP A 347 -11.21 -9.71 4.78
CA ASP A 347 -10.17 -9.04 5.54
C ASP A 347 -8.90 -9.91 5.55
N TYR A 348 -8.30 -10.04 4.37
CA TYR A 348 -7.18 -10.95 4.14
C TYR A 348 -5.92 -10.50 4.87
N ASP A 349 -5.56 -9.21 4.76
CA ASP A 349 -4.37 -8.65 5.41
C ASP A 349 -4.66 -8.32 6.88
N ARG A 350 -4.55 -9.35 7.70
CA ARG A 350 -4.80 -9.27 9.15
C ARG A 350 -3.63 -8.66 9.93
N ASN A 351 -2.61 -8.13 9.26
CA ASN A 351 -1.54 -7.37 9.91
C ASN A 351 -1.96 -5.92 10.21
N ALA A 352 -3.12 -5.49 9.70
CA ALA A 352 -3.64 -4.16 9.90
C ALA A 352 -4.76 -4.16 10.96
N TRP A 353 -4.65 -3.31 11.99
CA TRP A 353 -5.68 -3.18 13.02
C TRP A 353 -5.53 -1.88 13.83
N ALA A 354 -6.54 -1.59 14.64
CA ALA A 354 -6.49 -0.57 15.69
C ALA A 354 -7.02 -1.11 17.02
N GLY A 355 -6.51 -0.57 18.12
CA GLY A 355 -6.75 -1.03 19.47
C GLY A 355 -5.74 -2.07 19.95
N PHE A 356 -5.89 -2.41 21.24
CA PHE A 356 -5.03 -3.32 21.96
C PHE A 356 -5.79 -4.58 22.37
N GLY A 357 -5.08 -5.63 22.79
CA GLY A 357 -5.67 -6.85 23.33
C GLY A 357 -5.71 -8.00 22.33
N HIS A 358 -6.73 -8.85 22.44
CA HIS A 358 -6.87 -10.03 21.57
C HIS A 358 -7.14 -9.61 20.12
N ARG A 359 -6.41 -10.23 19.19
CA ARG A 359 -6.64 -10.11 17.75
C ARG A 359 -7.40 -11.36 17.31
N PRO A 360 -8.58 -11.23 16.68
CA PRO A 360 -9.36 -12.38 16.27
C PRO A 360 -8.57 -13.27 15.32
N THR A 361 -8.55 -14.57 15.60
CA THR A 361 -8.06 -15.58 14.66
C THR A 361 -8.94 -15.61 13.42
N ARG A 362 -8.49 -16.24 12.33
CA ARG A 362 -9.26 -16.30 11.08
C ARG A 362 -10.65 -16.92 11.29
N PRO A 363 -10.78 -18.05 12.00
CA PRO A 363 -12.10 -18.62 12.28
C PRO A 363 -12.98 -17.69 13.13
N GLU A 364 -12.40 -16.98 14.11
CA GLU A 364 -13.15 -16.01 14.93
C GLU A 364 -13.64 -14.84 14.08
N ALA A 365 -12.77 -14.25 13.25
CA ALA A 365 -13.11 -13.16 12.35
C ALA A 365 -14.22 -13.56 11.35
N MET A 366 -14.11 -14.75 10.74
CA MET A 366 -15.16 -15.27 9.87
C MET A 366 -16.50 -15.44 10.61
N ALA A 367 -16.48 -16.02 11.81
CA ALA A 367 -17.69 -16.16 12.62
C ALA A 367 -18.28 -14.81 13.04
N MET A 368 -17.43 -13.81 13.29
CA MET A 368 -17.86 -12.43 13.60
C MET A 368 -18.59 -11.79 12.42
N THR A 369 -18.10 -12.00 11.18
CA THR A 369 -18.79 -11.55 9.96
C THR A 369 -20.17 -12.20 9.80
N GLU A 370 -20.35 -13.42 10.30
CA GLU A 370 -21.65 -14.12 10.35
C GLU A 370 -22.54 -13.67 11.54
N GLY A 371 -22.11 -12.67 12.31
CA GLY A 371 -22.86 -12.10 13.43
C GLY A 371 -22.59 -12.76 14.80
N ARG A 372 -21.65 -13.70 14.89
CA ARG A 372 -21.28 -14.33 16.17
C ARG A 372 -20.56 -13.32 17.06
N LYS A 373 -20.98 -13.25 18.33
CA LYS A 373 -20.32 -12.45 19.37
C LYS A 373 -19.52 -13.34 20.31
N PHE A 374 -18.36 -12.86 20.74
CA PHE A 374 -17.48 -13.53 21.69
C PHE A 374 -17.44 -12.74 23.02
N PRO A 375 -17.35 -13.41 24.18
CA PRO A 375 -17.21 -12.73 25.46
C PRO A 375 -15.95 -11.84 25.50
N GLY A 376 -16.09 -10.57 25.89
CA GLY A 376 -14.96 -9.64 26.00
C GLY A 376 -14.52 -9.00 24.67
N MET A 377 -15.21 -9.28 23.57
CA MET A 377 -14.84 -8.78 22.24
C MET A 377 -14.87 -7.25 22.11
N GLU A 378 -15.56 -6.56 23.00
CA GLU A 378 -15.60 -5.10 23.06
C GLU A 378 -14.24 -4.47 23.36
N LYS A 379 -13.29 -5.25 23.90
CA LYS A 379 -11.91 -4.83 24.18
C LYS A 379 -10.89 -5.41 23.20
N TRP A 380 -11.34 -6.09 22.16
CA TRP A 380 -10.44 -6.67 21.17
C TRP A 380 -9.92 -5.59 20.21
N ALA A 381 -8.76 -5.85 19.64
CA ALA A 381 -8.28 -5.07 18.51
C ALA A 381 -9.25 -5.26 17.33
N LYS A 382 -9.58 -4.16 16.67
CA LYS A 382 -10.53 -4.12 15.56
C LYS A 382 -9.78 -4.30 14.24
N ALA A 383 -10.26 -5.20 13.41
CA ALA A 383 -9.73 -5.40 12.05
C ALA A 383 -10.24 -4.30 11.10
N LEU A 384 -9.62 -4.16 9.92
CA LEU A 384 -9.95 -3.09 8.97
C LEU A 384 -11.41 -3.11 8.55
N SER A 385 -11.98 -4.28 8.29
CA SER A 385 -13.39 -4.44 7.94
C SER A 385 -14.35 -3.81 8.96
N GLN A 386 -14.01 -3.87 10.26
CA GLN A 386 -14.80 -3.27 11.34
C GLN A 386 -14.54 -1.77 11.47
N LEU A 387 -13.31 -1.33 11.20
CA LEU A 387 -12.88 0.05 11.35
C LEU A 387 -13.45 0.95 10.26
N ILE A 388 -13.51 0.47 9.03
CA ILE A 388 -14.00 1.23 7.87
C ILE A 388 -15.53 1.16 7.71
N GLU A 389 -16.23 0.41 8.57
CA GLU A 389 -17.69 0.29 8.48
C GLU A 389 -18.36 1.67 8.62
N GLY A 390 -19.17 2.03 7.62
CA GLY A 390 -19.86 3.32 7.57
C GLY A 390 -18.93 4.53 7.38
N THR A 391 -17.71 4.32 6.86
CA THR A 391 -16.82 5.41 6.42
C THR A 391 -17.01 5.75 4.95
N GLY A 392 -16.70 6.99 4.57
CA GLY A 392 -16.62 7.46 3.18
C GLY A 392 -15.24 7.24 2.55
N ASP A 393 -15.17 7.35 1.21
CA ASP A 393 -13.91 7.21 0.44
C ASP A 393 -12.90 8.36 0.70
N ASP A 394 -13.39 9.49 1.22
CA ASP A 394 -12.62 10.65 1.61
C ASP A 394 -12.10 10.59 3.05
N GLU A 395 -12.65 9.67 3.86
CA GLU A 395 -12.31 9.50 5.27
C GLU A 395 -11.14 8.53 5.48
N LEU A 396 -10.45 8.72 6.61
CA LEU A 396 -9.35 7.90 7.11
C LEU A 396 -9.70 7.37 8.50
N VAL A 397 -9.16 6.21 8.84
CA VAL A 397 -9.25 5.65 10.20
C VAL A 397 -7.85 5.38 10.72
N HIS A 398 -7.56 5.81 11.95
CA HIS A 398 -6.27 5.58 12.61
C HIS A 398 -6.03 4.08 12.83
N LEU A 399 -4.77 3.66 12.74
CA LEU A 399 -4.31 2.29 12.96
C LEU A 399 -3.14 2.26 13.95
N ASP A 400 -3.10 1.20 14.76
CA ASP A 400 -1.94 0.86 15.60
C ASP A 400 -0.97 -0.11 14.90
N ALA A 401 -1.40 -0.72 13.79
CA ALA A 401 -0.59 -1.56 12.92
C ALA A 401 -1.10 -1.50 11.47
N VAL A 402 -0.18 -1.53 10.50
CA VAL A 402 -0.50 -1.45 9.06
C VAL A 402 -0.29 -2.79 8.35
N GLY A 403 -1.06 -2.96 7.29
CA GLY A 403 -0.93 -4.04 6.33
C GLY A 403 0.30 -3.87 5.45
N GLY A 404 0.75 -4.98 4.86
CA GLY A 404 1.89 -5.03 3.94
C GLY A 404 1.49 -5.13 2.47
N THR A 405 0.24 -5.53 2.18
CA THR A 405 -0.17 -5.88 0.82
C THR A 405 -0.12 -4.70 -0.15
N ALA A 406 -0.58 -3.54 0.29
CA ALA A 406 -0.37 -2.26 -0.37
C ALA A 406 -0.19 -1.20 0.72
N LEU A 407 1.02 -0.67 0.83
CA LEU A 407 1.45 0.17 1.93
C LEU A 407 2.21 1.39 1.39
N TYR A 408 1.66 2.57 1.62
CA TYR A 408 2.35 3.82 1.43
C TYR A 408 3.15 4.21 2.67
N ILE A 409 4.35 4.74 2.47
CA ILE A 409 5.21 5.31 3.50
C ILE A 409 5.76 6.65 2.98
N ARG A 410 5.68 7.70 3.80
CA ARG A 410 6.38 8.97 3.55
C ARG A 410 7.89 8.71 3.55
N ALA A 411 8.57 9.02 2.45
CA ALA A 411 9.95 8.59 2.24
C ALA A 411 10.97 9.15 3.25
N ASP A 412 10.68 10.31 3.83
CA ASP A 412 11.52 10.92 4.87
C ASP A 412 11.59 10.05 6.13
N LEU A 413 10.53 9.30 6.47
CA LEU A 413 10.53 8.40 7.62
C LEU A 413 11.59 7.30 7.47
N LEU A 414 11.68 6.70 6.28
CA LEU A 414 12.69 5.66 6.02
C LEU A 414 14.11 6.23 6.09
N ARG A 415 14.32 7.48 5.66
CA ARG A 415 15.61 8.18 5.77
C ARG A 415 15.97 8.55 7.21
N GLU A 416 14.96 8.86 8.03
CA GLU A 416 15.12 9.19 9.45
C GLU A 416 15.25 7.94 10.35
N GLY A 417 15.12 6.74 9.79
CA GLY A 417 15.39 5.48 10.49
C GLY A 417 14.18 4.60 10.75
N LEU A 418 12.99 4.95 10.24
CA LEU A 418 11.88 4.01 10.18
C LEU A 418 12.32 2.80 9.36
N SER A 419 12.17 1.62 9.93
CA SER A 419 12.53 0.35 9.29
C SER A 419 11.52 -0.70 9.70
N PHE A 420 11.33 -1.72 8.86
CA PHE A 420 10.53 -2.89 9.18
C PHE A 420 11.25 -3.66 10.31
N PRO A 421 10.69 -3.74 11.53
CA PRO A 421 11.37 -4.41 12.62
C PRO A 421 11.51 -5.91 12.39
N ALA A 422 12.75 -6.40 12.39
CA ALA A 422 13.07 -7.82 12.31
C ALA A 422 13.00 -8.54 13.67
N TYR A 423 12.30 -7.95 14.64
CA TYR A 423 12.09 -8.43 16.00
C TYR A 423 10.77 -7.86 16.53
N LEU A 424 10.26 -8.40 17.65
CA LEU A 424 9.02 -7.93 18.25
C LEU A 424 9.32 -6.68 19.07
N VAL A 425 8.93 -5.49 18.57
CA VAL A 425 9.27 -4.20 19.20
C VAL A 425 8.38 -3.85 20.38
N SER A 426 7.12 -4.31 20.36
CA SER A 426 6.17 -3.97 21.41
C SER A 426 6.48 -4.76 22.68
N GLY A 427 6.76 -4.06 23.79
CA GLY A 427 7.12 -4.69 25.06
C GLY A 427 8.57 -5.22 25.14
N ALA A 428 9.41 -4.92 24.15
CA ALA A 428 10.80 -5.35 24.11
C ALA A 428 11.62 -4.79 25.29
N LYS A 429 12.58 -5.58 25.77
CA LYS A 429 13.52 -5.21 26.84
C LYS A 429 14.93 -5.66 26.46
N TRP A 430 15.94 -5.12 27.14
CA TRP A 430 17.32 -5.61 26.97
C TRP A 430 17.39 -7.12 27.24
N GLY A 431 17.94 -7.87 26.29
CA GLY A 431 18.08 -9.33 26.36
C GLY A 431 16.79 -10.13 26.17
N LYS A 432 15.65 -9.50 25.87
CA LYS A 432 14.38 -10.18 25.65
C LYS A 432 13.58 -9.54 24.51
N ASP A 433 13.18 -10.36 23.54
CA ASP A 433 12.20 -9.95 22.52
C ASP A 433 10.90 -9.45 23.18
N GLY A 434 10.23 -8.53 22.49
CA GLY A 434 8.90 -8.08 22.85
C GLY A 434 7.83 -9.15 22.59
N ASP A 435 6.58 -8.75 22.79
CA ASP A 435 5.41 -9.62 22.67
C ASP A 435 4.77 -9.53 21.27
N ASP A 436 4.99 -8.41 20.55
CA ASP A 436 4.32 -8.12 19.28
C ASP A 436 5.10 -7.11 18.40
N GLY A 437 4.58 -6.84 17.19
CA GLY A 437 5.06 -5.76 16.32
C GLY A 437 6.28 -6.15 15.48
N VAL A 438 6.25 -7.31 14.85
CA VAL A 438 7.26 -7.69 13.85
C VAL A 438 6.84 -7.20 12.46
N GLU A 439 7.81 -6.82 11.63
CA GLU A 439 7.61 -6.41 10.24
C GLU A 439 6.58 -5.27 10.11
N THR A 440 5.49 -5.38 9.36
CA THR A 440 4.59 -4.23 9.14
C THR A 440 3.86 -3.80 10.41
N GLU A 441 3.62 -4.73 11.34
CA GLU A 441 2.88 -4.49 12.58
C GLU A 441 3.62 -3.56 13.54
N GLY A 442 4.95 -3.52 13.48
CA GLY A 442 5.76 -2.65 14.33
C GLY A 442 6.03 -1.28 13.73
N LEU A 443 5.64 -1.02 12.47
CA LEU A 443 5.92 0.25 11.81
C LEU A 443 5.23 1.42 12.50
N CYS A 444 3.96 1.28 12.85
CA CYS A 444 3.18 2.34 13.50
C CYS A 444 3.70 2.64 14.90
N TYR A 445 4.08 1.59 15.64
CA TYR A 445 4.74 1.75 16.94
C TYR A 445 6.01 2.62 16.84
N ILE A 446 6.81 2.46 15.78
CA ILE A 446 8.01 3.28 15.56
C ILE A 446 7.63 4.68 15.06
N ALA A 447 6.77 4.78 14.05
CA ALA A 447 6.36 6.03 13.41
C ALA A 447 5.69 7.01 14.38
N GLU A 448 4.87 6.54 15.31
CA GLU A 448 4.23 7.40 16.32
C GLU A 448 5.26 8.07 17.24
N ARG A 449 6.36 7.38 17.57
CA ARG A 449 7.49 7.96 18.33
C ARG A 449 8.30 8.96 17.52
N MET A 450 8.22 8.87 16.19
CA MET A 450 8.74 9.88 15.27
C MET A 450 7.74 11.04 15.05
N GLY A 451 6.55 10.98 15.66
CA GLY A 451 5.53 12.01 15.55
C GLY A 451 4.59 11.86 14.35
N TYR A 452 4.46 10.67 13.77
CA TYR A 452 3.61 10.39 12.61
C TYR A 452 2.55 9.33 12.89
N GLY A 453 1.38 9.50 12.30
CA GLY A 453 0.27 8.56 12.40
C GLY A 453 0.23 7.55 11.25
N CYS A 454 -0.40 6.41 11.54
CA CYS A 454 -0.78 5.40 10.57
C CYS A 454 -2.29 5.43 10.34
N TYR A 455 -2.71 5.27 9.08
CA TYR A 455 -4.12 5.27 8.73
C TYR A 455 -4.47 4.22 7.66
N THR A 456 -5.73 3.79 7.65
CA THR A 456 -6.33 3.07 6.52
C THR A 456 -7.24 4.01 5.74
N LEU A 457 -7.32 3.82 4.42
CA LEU A 457 -8.37 4.42 3.59
C LEU A 457 -9.73 3.85 3.99
N GLY A 458 -10.74 4.71 4.09
CA GLY A 458 -12.13 4.34 4.35
C GLY A 458 -12.91 3.91 3.10
N GLY A 459 -14.22 3.73 3.27
CA GLY A 459 -15.16 3.48 2.18
C GLY A 459 -14.87 2.22 1.37
N GLN A 460 -14.87 2.36 0.04
CA GLN A 460 -14.77 1.29 -0.94
C GLN A 460 -13.34 1.00 -1.40
N TRP A 461 -12.36 1.76 -0.92
CA TRP A 461 -10.94 1.52 -1.19
C TRP A 461 -10.54 0.13 -0.74
N ARG A 462 -10.22 -0.75 -1.70
CA ARG A 462 -9.72 -2.09 -1.43
C ARG A 462 -8.84 -2.62 -2.55
N THR A 463 -7.88 -3.47 -2.22
CA THR A 463 -7.14 -4.29 -3.19
C THR A 463 -7.61 -5.73 -3.15
N LYS A 464 -7.28 -6.50 -4.19
CA LYS A 464 -7.48 -7.96 -4.18
C LYS A 464 -6.20 -8.74 -4.36
N HIS A 465 -6.08 -9.77 -3.55
CA HIS A 465 -4.93 -10.66 -3.48
C HIS A 465 -5.28 -12.03 -4.07
N SER A 466 -4.33 -12.65 -4.77
CA SER A 466 -4.54 -13.97 -5.39
C SER A 466 -4.76 -15.07 -4.33
N ASP A 467 -5.31 -16.23 -4.72
CA ASP A 467 -5.65 -17.31 -3.78
C ASP A 467 -4.44 -18.11 -3.24
N ALA A 468 -3.21 -17.65 -3.53
CA ALA A 468 -1.92 -18.35 -3.40
C ALA A 468 -1.70 -19.50 -4.40
#